data_AF-A0A1V0FZR6-F1
#
_entry.id   AF-A0A1V0FZR6-F1
#
_cell.length_a   1.000
_cell.length_b   1.000
_cell.length_c   1.000
_cell.angle_alpha   90.00
_cell.angle_beta   90.00
_cell.angle_gamma   90.00
#
_symmetry.space_group_name_H-M   'P 1'
#
loop_
_entity.id
_entity.type
_entity.pdbx_description
1 polymer ?
#
loop_
_entity_poly.entity_id
_entity_poly.type
_entity_poly.pdbx_seq_one_letter_code
_entity_poly.pdbx_strand_id
1 'polypeptide(L)'
;MFRRDHQKKADYKEIIKRNMSVADSSWKQLFADSKTPDQWATEKPKKGAAQADWDKMWDDWSEDIKSLEDTPGKPKATEKHYSQLSPAQLQLAKAELALISDTAVELATLAQAQAQEPSSRLIKSTDIATEMKKLFLGNAEATLTTVANDQIFGASSSIINSGDTACTAEPANGKIKTLLAAMSCIYQGEQSCQAEDICFKGQTAANVWANGGAPNVTAAKEIAGKCTTDEHKQKTTYHTIRQALNTIARLVTTKSGST
;
A
#
# COMPACT_ATOMS: atom_id res chain seq x y z
N MET A 1 -15.93 9.60 16.76
CA MET A 1 -16.87 9.12 15.74
C MET A 1 -16.21 9.31 14.38
N PHE A 2 -15.35 8.39 13.94
CA PHE A 2 -14.61 8.49 12.68
C PHE A 2 -15.45 7.88 11.56
N ARG A 3 -16.07 8.74 10.74
CA ARG A 3 -16.79 8.35 9.53
C ARG A 3 -15.73 7.92 8.50
N ARG A 4 -15.71 6.63 8.14
CA ARG A 4 -14.81 6.04 7.14
C ARG A 4 -15.29 6.40 5.74
N ASP A 5 -15.20 7.67 5.37
CA ASP A 5 -15.49 8.11 4.01
C ASP A 5 -14.16 8.14 3.22
N HIS A 6 -13.66 6.96 2.86
CA HIS A 6 -12.74 6.88 1.72
C HIS A 6 -13.61 7.18 0.49
N GLN A 7 -13.59 8.45 0.08
CA GLN A 7 -14.53 9.04 -0.84
C GLN A 7 -14.64 8.20 -2.14
N LYS A 8 -15.70 7.39 -2.24
CA LYS A 8 -16.17 6.87 -3.52
C LYS A 8 -16.39 8.07 -4.43
N LYS A 9 -15.66 8.14 -5.54
CA LYS A 9 -15.67 9.30 -6.45
C LYS A 9 -17.07 9.49 -7.03
N ALA A 10 -17.39 10.72 -7.46
CA ALA A 10 -18.67 11.03 -8.08
C ALA A 10 -19.01 10.07 -9.23
N ASP A 11 -18.01 9.70 -10.04
CA ASP A 11 -18.17 8.76 -11.16
C ASP A 11 -18.62 7.36 -10.70
N TYR A 12 -18.09 6.86 -9.58
CA TYR A 12 -18.53 5.58 -9.02
C TYR A 12 -20.01 5.65 -8.63
N LYS A 13 -20.41 6.67 -7.88
CA LYS A 13 -21.80 6.84 -7.44
C LYS A 13 -22.74 6.95 -8.63
N GLU A 14 -22.36 7.70 -9.66
CA GLU A 14 -23.15 7.85 -10.87
C GLU A 14 -23.29 6.52 -11.65
N ILE A 15 -22.26 5.68 -11.70
CA ILE A 15 -22.33 4.35 -12.33
C ILE A 15 -23.32 3.45 -11.58
N ILE A 16 -23.21 3.34 -10.25
CA ILE A 16 -24.11 2.47 -9.46
C ILE A 16 -25.55 2.98 -9.54
N LYS A 17 -25.75 4.29 -9.48
CA LYS A 17 -27.07 4.91 -9.66
C LYS A 17 -27.67 4.60 -11.03
N ARG A 18 -26.90 4.70 -12.12
CA ARG A 18 -27.37 4.36 -13.47
C ARG A 18 -27.75 2.89 -13.57
N ASN A 19 -26.99 1.99 -12.96
CA ASN A 19 -27.33 0.58 -12.92
C ASN A 19 -28.62 0.31 -12.12
N MET A 20 -28.79 0.98 -10.98
CA MET A 20 -30.04 0.91 -10.21
C MET A 20 -31.23 1.44 -11.03
N SER A 21 -31.05 2.48 -11.84
CA SER A 21 -32.14 3.05 -12.65
C SER A 21 -32.75 2.06 -13.65
N VAL A 22 -31.93 1.15 -14.20
CA VAL A 22 -32.35 0.12 -15.17
C VAL A 22 -32.66 -1.24 -14.53
N ALA A 23 -32.53 -1.36 -13.21
CA ALA A 23 -32.85 -2.58 -12.50
C ALA A 23 -34.35 -2.92 -12.60
N ASP A 24 -34.66 -4.22 -12.56
CA ASP A 24 -36.04 -4.70 -12.63
C ASP A 24 -36.85 -4.18 -11.45
N SER A 25 -38.14 -3.98 -11.66
CA SER A 25 -39.07 -3.59 -10.59
C SER A 25 -39.04 -4.58 -9.41
N SER A 26 -38.93 -5.88 -9.69
CA SER A 26 -38.81 -6.92 -8.66
C SER A 26 -37.56 -6.79 -7.80
N TRP A 27 -36.45 -6.30 -8.38
CA TRP A 27 -35.22 -5.99 -7.66
C TRP A 27 -35.39 -4.73 -6.80
N LYS A 28 -35.89 -3.64 -7.38
CA LYS A 28 -36.14 -2.38 -6.66
C LYS A 28 -37.11 -2.56 -5.48
N GLN A 29 -38.09 -3.44 -5.62
CA GLN A 29 -39.05 -3.78 -4.56
C GLN A 29 -38.38 -4.38 -3.31
N LEU A 30 -37.17 -4.94 -3.42
CA LEU A 30 -36.43 -5.47 -2.28
C LEU A 30 -36.02 -4.38 -1.26
N PHE A 31 -36.04 -3.11 -1.67
CA PHE A 31 -35.75 -1.94 -0.84
C PHE A 31 -37.00 -1.33 -0.19
N ALA A 32 -38.19 -1.90 -0.43
CA ALA A 32 -39.42 -1.55 0.27
C ALA A 32 -39.54 -2.36 1.57
N ASP A 33 -40.11 -1.75 2.62
CA ASP A 33 -40.43 -2.48 3.85
C ASP A 33 -41.50 -3.54 3.57
N SER A 34 -41.28 -4.75 4.10
CA SER A 34 -42.17 -5.90 3.86
C SER A 34 -43.58 -5.76 4.45
N LYS A 35 -43.74 -4.93 5.48
CA LYS A 35 -45.00 -4.67 6.19
C LYS A 35 -45.66 -3.38 5.71
N THR A 36 -44.86 -2.38 5.36
CA THR A 36 -45.30 -1.09 4.82
C THR A 36 -44.61 -0.80 3.48
N PRO A 37 -45.09 -1.35 2.36
CA PRO A 37 -44.40 -1.29 1.07
C PRO A 37 -44.21 0.12 0.48
N ASP A 38 -44.87 1.12 1.05
CA ASP A 38 -44.71 2.54 0.75
C ASP A 38 -43.54 3.20 1.50
N GLN A 39 -42.90 2.47 2.43
CA GLN A 39 -41.77 2.92 3.22
C GLN A 39 -40.48 2.18 2.81
N TRP A 40 -39.35 2.86 2.98
CA TRP A 40 -38.03 2.26 2.72
C TRP A 40 -37.68 1.21 3.78
N ALA A 41 -37.16 0.08 3.34
CA ALA A 41 -36.59 -0.92 4.23
C ALA A 41 -35.43 -0.33 5.05
N THR A 42 -35.38 -0.71 6.32
CA THR A 42 -34.29 -0.35 7.25
C THR A 42 -33.25 -1.46 7.40
N GLU A 43 -33.57 -2.66 6.93
CA GLU A 43 -32.75 -3.85 7.03
C GLU A 43 -32.53 -4.52 5.67
N LYS A 44 -31.39 -5.20 5.52
CA LYS A 44 -31.06 -5.98 4.33
C LYS A 44 -32.10 -7.09 4.13
N PRO A 45 -32.62 -7.28 2.91
CA PRO A 45 -33.53 -8.37 2.63
C PRO A 45 -32.79 -9.71 2.65
N LYS A 46 -33.49 -10.79 2.99
CA LYS A 46 -32.93 -12.16 3.03
C LYS A 46 -32.87 -12.85 1.66
N LYS A 47 -33.24 -12.15 0.58
CA LYS A 47 -33.39 -12.71 -0.77
C LYS A 47 -32.87 -11.72 -1.83
N GLY A 48 -32.70 -12.20 -3.06
CA GLY A 48 -32.32 -11.39 -4.22
C GLY A 48 -30.84 -11.47 -4.55
N ALA A 49 -29.95 -11.19 -3.59
CA ALA A 49 -28.50 -11.32 -3.73
C ALA A 49 -27.89 -12.18 -2.62
N ALA A 50 -26.63 -12.57 -2.80
CA ALA A 50 -25.86 -13.24 -1.76
C ALA A 50 -25.65 -12.31 -0.57
N GLN A 51 -25.53 -12.89 0.63
CA GLN A 51 -25.33 -12.12 1.87
C GLN A 51 -24.09 -11.20 1.79
N ALA A 52 -23.00 -11.68 1.17
CA ALA A 52 -21.79 -10.90 1.01
C ALA A 52 -21.99 -9.65 0.13
N ASP A 53 -22.84 -9.74 -0.90
CA ASP A 53 -23.15 -8.61 -1.77
C ASP A 53 -24.04 -7.60 -1.04
N TRP A 54 -25.02 -8.07 -0.26
CA TRP A 54 -25.79 -7.20 0.63
C TRP A 54 -24.89 -6.50 1.64
N ASP A 55 -23.94 -7.21 2.25
CA ASP A 55 -23.01 -6.62 3.19
C ASP A 55 -22.11 -5.56 2.57
N LYS A 56 -21.76 -5.74 1.30
CA LYS A 56 -20.90 -4.84 0.54
C LYS A 56 -21.65 -3.61 -0.01
N MET A 57 -22.86 -3.80 -0.53
CA MET A 57 -23.52 -2.84 -1.42
C MET A 57 -24.83 -2.25 -0.85
N TRP A 58 -25.33 -2.75 0.28
CA TRP A 58 -26.63 -2.32 0.84
C TRP A 58 -26.76 -0.81 0.96
N ASP A 59 -25.75 -0.14 1.52
CA ASP A 59 -25.78 1.30 1.75
C ASP A 59 -25.79 2.07 0.42
N ASP A 60 -24.97 1.66 -0.55
CA ASP A 60 -24.92 2.32 -1.87
C ASP A 60 -26.24 2.13 -2.63
N TRP A 61 -26.72 0.89 -2.74
CA TRP A 61 -27.97 0.60 -3.44
C TRP A 61 -29.17 1.29 -2.76
N SER A 62 -29.17 1.37 -1.43
CA SER A 62 -30.20 2.08 -0.67
C SER A 62 -30.15 3.59 -0.89
N GLU A 63 -28.95 4.19 -0.94
CA GLU A 63 -28.76 5.60 -1.28
C GLU A 63 -29.27 5.88 -2.70
N ASP A 64 -28.87 5.04 -3.66
CA ASP A 64 -29.18 5.23 -5.08
C ASP A 64 -30.67 5.09 -5.35
N ILE A 65 -31.35 4.07 -4.83
CA ILE A 65 -32.80 3.90 -5.05
C ILE A 65 -33.60 5.06 -4.44
N LYS A 66 -33.22 5.54 -3.25
CA LYS A 66 -33.81 6.74 -2.62
C LYS A 66 -33.51 8.03 -3.39
N SER A 67 -32.42 8.04 -4.16
CA SER A 67 -32.09 9.16 -5.05
C SER A 67 -32.99 9.15 -6.30
N LEU A 68 -33.40 7.97 -6.77
CA LEU A 68 -34.17 7.75 -8.01
C LEU A 68 -35.70 7.80 -7.80
N GLU A 69 -36.17 7.45 -6.61
CA GLU A 69 -37.60 7.29 -6.30
C GLU A 69 -37.99 8.13 -5.07
N ASP A 70 -39.21 8.70 -5.07
CA ASP A 70 -39.73 9.46 -3.92
C ASP A 70 -40.16 8.53 -2.78
N THR A 71 -40.78 7.42 -3.15
CA THR A 71 -41.14 6.28 -2.29
C THR A 71 -40.89 5.00 -3.08
N PRO A 72 -40.75 3.82 -2.45
CA PRO A 72 -40.53 2.58 -3.19
C PRO A 72 -41.56 2.38 -4.32
N GLY A 73 -41.06 2.11 -5.53
CA GLY A 73 -41.88 1.91 -6.73
C GLY A 73 -42.44 3.18 -7.36
N LYS A 74 -42.09 4.37 -6.86
CA LYS A 74 -42.50 5.68 -7.43
C LYS A 74 -41.29 6.48 -7.88
N PRO A 75 -40.89 6.39 -9.16
CA PRO A 75 -39.81 7.19 -9.72
C PRO A 75 -40.05 8.69 -9.60
N LYS A 76 -38.98 9.44 -9.38
CA LYS A 76 -39.03 10.91 -9.39
C LYS A 76 -39.31 11.42 -10.79
N ALA A 77 -40.08 12.51 -10.89
CA ALA A 77 -40.41 13.13 -12.18
C ALA A 77 -39.16 13.66 -12.94
N THR A 78 -38.07 13.94 -12.23
CA THR A 78 -36.79 14.38 -12.81
C THR A 78 -35.94 13.22 -13.32
N GLU A 79 -36.28 11.98 -12.98
CA GLU A 79 -35.52 10.80 -13.40
C GLU A 79 -35.86 10.46 -14.85
N LYS A 80 -34.88 10.64 -15.73
CA LYS A 80 -35.04 10.50 -17.18
C LYS A 80 -34.04 9.52 -17.79
N HIS A 81 -33.21 8.85 -16.97
CA HIS A 81 -32.23 7.90 -17.46
C HIS A 81 -32.91 6.86 -18.36
N TYR A 82 -32.40 6.73 -19.58
CA TYR A 82 -32.81 5.73 -20.56
C TYR A 82 -34.29 5.78 -20.99
N SER A 83 -35.03 6.86 -20.66
CA SER A 83 -36.44 7.04 -21.05
C SER A 83 -36.69 7.06 -22.56
N GLN A 84 -35.65 7.26 -23.37
CA GLN A 84 -35.70 7.24 -24.83
C GLN A 84 -35.30 5.90 -25.45
N LEU A 85 -34.86 4.92 -24.64
CA LEU A 85 -34.47 3.61 -25.16
C LEU A 85 -35.71 2.74 -25.43
N SER A 86 -35.68 2.01 -26.53
CA SER A 86 -36.62 0.89 -26.75
C SER A 86 -36.37 -0.23 -25.74
N PRO A 87 -37.35 -1.14 -25.51
CA PRO A 87 -37.16 -2.28 -24.60
C PRO A 87 -35.92 -3.13 -24.91
N ALA A 88 -35.61 -3.34 -26.19
CA ALA A 88 -34.43 -4.10 -26.60
C ALA A 88 -33.11 -3.37 -26.26
N GLN A 89 -33.07 -2.06 -26.49
CA GLN A 89 -31.91 -1.23 -26.13
C GLN A 89 -31.74 -1.13 -24.61
N LEU A 90 -32.85 -1.07 -23.86
CA LEU A 90 -32.80 -1.06 -22.40
C LEU A 90 -32.25 -2.37 -21.85
N GLN A 91 -32.62 -3.51 -22.45
CA GLN A 91 -32.08 -4.81 -22.06
C GLN A 91 -30.57 -4.93 -22.31
N LEU A 92 -30.08 -4.41 -23.44
CA LEU A 92 -28.65 -4.33 -23.73
C LEU A 92 -27.93 -3.39 -22.76
N ALA A 93 -28.46 -2.19 -22.55
CA ALA A 93 -27.93 -1.21 -21.61
C ALA A 93 -27.84 -1.79 -20.19
N LYS A 94 -28.84 -2.57 -19.76
CA LYS A 94 -28.84 -3.25 -18.47
C LYS A 94 -27.68 -4.25 -18.34
N ALA A 95 -27.42 -5.05 -19.36
CA ALA A 95 -26.31 -6.01 -19.34
C ALA A 95 -24.94 -5.30 -19.30
N GLU A 96 -24.77 -4.23 -20.09
CA GLU A 96 -23.54 -3.44 -20.09
C GLU A 96 -23.32 -2.70 -18.76
N LEU A 97 -24.37 -2.08 -18.20
CA LEU A 97 -24.31 -1.37 -16.93
C LEU A 97 -24.02 -2.30 -15.75
N ALA A 98 -24.52 -3.54 -15.78
CA ALA A 98 -24.16 -4.55 -14.79
C ALA A 98 -22.65 -4.79 -14.79
N LEU A 99 -22.06 -5.05 -15.97
CA LEU A 99 -20.61 -5.27 -16.10
C LEU A 99 -19.78 -4.05 -15.67
N ILE A 100 -20.19 -2.84 -16.08
CA ILE A 100 -19.51 -1.59 -15.72
C ILE A 100 -19.58 -1.36 -14.22
N SER A 101 -20.73 -1.65 -13.60
CA SER A 101 -20.94 -1.48 -12.16
C SER A 101 -20.11 -2.45 -11.35
N ASP A 102 -20.10 -3.73 -11.72
CA ASP A 102 -19.28 -4.74 -11.05
C ASP A 102 -17.79 -4.37 -11.10
N THR A 103 -17.33 -3.92 -12.27
CA THR A 103 -15.96 -3.41 -12.45
C THR A 103 -15.69 -2.19 -11.55
N ALA A 104 -16.61 -1.24 -11.49
CA ALA A 104 -16.47 -0.05 -10.64
C ALA A 104 -16.44 -0.42 -9.15
N VAL A 105 -17.24 -1.40 -8.73
CA VAL A 105 -17.26 -1.95 -7.37
C VAL A 105 -15.94 -2.63 -7.01
N GLU A 106 -15.38 -3.44 -7.91
CA GLU A 106 -14.06 -4.05 -7.72
C GLU A 106 -12.96 -3.00 -7.61
N LEU A 107 -12.92 -2.03 -8.53
CA LEU A 107 -11.94 -0.94 -8.50
C LEU A 107 -12.05 -0.10 -7.23
N ALA A 108 -13.27 0.21 -6.77
CA ALA A 108 -13.47 0.91 -5.51
C ALA A 108 -12.99 0.09 -4.30
N THR A 109 -13.21 -1.23 -4.32
CA THR A 109 -12.74 -2.15 -3.27
C THR A 109 -11.20 -2.20 -3.25
N LEU A 110 -10.56 -2.31 -4.41
CA LEU A 110 -9.11 -2.28 -4.56
C LEU A 110 -8.53 -0.94 -4.12
N ALA A 111 -9.16 0.17 -4.50
CA ALA A 111 -8.75 1.50 -4.07
C ALA A 111 -8.88 1.69 -2.56
N GLN A 112 -9.91 1.13 -1.92
CA GLN A 112 -10.04 1.12 -0.46
C GLN A 112 -8.97 0.26 0.21
N ALA A 113 -8.68 -0.93 -0.33
CA ALA A 113 -7.59 -1.78 0.15
C ALA A 113 -6.22 -1.12 -0.01
N GLN A 114 -6.02 -0.32 -1.07
CA GLN A 114 -4.82 0.49 -1.27
C GLN A 114 -4.79 1.74 -0.38
N ALA A 115 -5.96 2.31 -0.05
CA ALA A 115 -6.12 3.46 0.84
C ALA A 115 -6.08 3.10 2.33
N GLN A 116 -6.02 1.81 2.68
CA GLN A 116 -5.26 1.37 3.85
C GLN A 116 -3.78 1.64 3.57
N GLU A 117 -3.45 2.92 3.50
CA GLU A 117 -2.09 3.41 3.67
C GLU A 117 -1.53 2.69 4.89
N PRO A 118 -0.35 2.06 4.78
CA PRO A 118 0.27 1.45 5.93
C PRO A 118 0.33 2.53 7.01
N SER A 119 0.27 2.15 8.29
CA SER A 119 0.53 3.04 9.42
C SER A 119 1.98 3.58 9.46
N SER A 120 2.66 3.63 8.31
CA SER A 120 4.00 4.14 8.12
C SER A 120 4.04 5.63 8.43
N ARG A 121 4.78 5.97 9.48
CA ARG A 121 5.08 7.34 9.91
C ARG A 121 5.76 8.17 8.81
N LEU A 122 6.48 7.53 7.89
CA LEU A 122 7.21 8.19 6.81
C LEU A 122 6.29 8.92 5.82
N ILE A 123 5.12 8.38 5.52
CA ILE A 123 4.19 8.92 4.50
C ILE A 123 3.48 10.18 5.01
N LYS A 124 3.32 10.28 6.34
CA LYS A 124 2.70 11.41 7.02
C LYS A 124 3.72 12.43 7.54
N SER A 125 5.01 12.19 7.32
CA SER A 125 6.04 13.12 7.81
C SER A 125 5.98 14.43 7.03
N THR A 126 5.92 15.54 7.76
CA THR A 126 6.10 16.88 7.18
C THR A 126 7.54 17.13 6.73
N ASP A 127 8.47 16.25 7.12
CA ASP A 127 9.88 16.29 6.75
C ASP A 127 10.38 14.87 6.39
N ILE A 128 9.93 14.38 5.23
CA ILE A 128 10.30 13.05 4.74
C ILE A 128 11.80 12.93 4.44
N ALA A 129 12.47 14.04 4.11
CA ALA A 129 13.89 14.03 3.80
C ALA A 129 14.72 13.68 5.04
N THR A 130 14.46 14.35 6.16
CA THR A 130 15.09 14.08 7.46
C THR A 130 14.86 12.64 7.91
N GLU A 131 13.63 12.14 7.80
CA GLU A 131 13.31 10.77 8.22
C GLU A 131 13.97 9.71 7.32
N MET A 132 14.01 9.93 6.00
CA MET A 132 14.72 9.03 5.08
C MET A 132 16.23 9.05 5.33
N LYS A 133 16.80 10.22 5.63
CA LYS A 133 18.21 10.35 5.97
C LYS A 133 18.54 9.64 7.27
N LYS A 134 17.68 9.76 8.28
CA LYS A 134 17.78 8.99 9.54
C LYS A 134 17.62 7.48 9.32
N LEU A 135 16.72 7.04 8.44
CA LEU A 135 16.58 5.63 8.09
C LEU A 135 17.84 5.09 7.40
N PHE A 136 18.48 5.91 6.56
CA PHE A 136 19.66 5.51 5.80
C PHE A 136 20.95 5.54 6.63
N LEU A 137 21.20 6.61 7.38
CA LEU A 137 22.46 6.86 8.11
C LEU A 137 22.34 6.69 9.64
N GLY A 138 21.14 6.54 10.17
CA GLY A 138 20.85 6.50 11.61
C GLY A 138 20.84 7.89 12.29
N ASN A 139 21.25 8.93 11.57
CA ASN A 139 21.30 10.31 12.05
C ASN A 139 20.95 11.28 10.91
N ALA A 140 20.05 12.22 11.17
CA ALA A 140 19.58 13.18 10.17
C ALA A 140 20.62 14.26 9.80
N GLU A 141 21.52 14.59 10.72
CA GLU A 141 22.53 15.64 10.52
C GLU A 141 23.80 15.08 9.86
N ALA A 142 24.08 13.79 10.05
CA ALA A 142 25.25 13.13 9.46
C ALA A 142 25.21 13.16 7.92
N THR A 143 26.37 13.14 7.29
CA THR A 143 26.56 13.00 5.84
C THR A 143 27.29 11.68 5.56
N LEU A 144 27.34 11.23 4.31
CA LEU A 144 28.17 10.08 3.94
C LEU A 144 29.63 10.27 4.36
N THR A 145 30.13 11.48 4.32
CA THR A 145 31.50 11.78 4.76
C THR A 145 31.66 11.74 6.27
N THR A 146 30.67 12.20 7.04
CA THR A 146 30.78 12.40 8.50
C THR A 146 30.18 11.29 9.34
N VAL A 147 29.34 10.42 8.77
CA VAL A 147 28.64 9.37 9.50
C VAL A 147 29.62 8.43 10.20
N ALA A 148 29.31 8.11 11.45
CA ALA A 148 30.10 7.24 12.32
C ALA A 148 29.53 5.82 12.36
N ASN A 149 30.37 4.86 12.76
CA ASN A 149 30.00 3.45 12.80
C ASN A 149 28.78 3.19 13.70
N ASP A 150 28.73 3.82 14.87
CA ASP A 150 27.62 3.69 15.83
C ASP A 150 26.30 4.28 15.30
N GLN A 151 26.36 5.21 14.35
CA GLN A 151 25.15 5.74 13.72
C GLN A 151 24.59 4.72 12.72
N ILE A 152 25.45 4.04 11.95
CA ILE A 152 25.04 3.05 10.96
C ILE A 152 24.62 1.73 11.63
N PHE A 153 25.47 1.18 12.49
CA PHE A 153 25.31 -0.17 13.08
C PHE A 153 24.73 -0.15 14.51
N GLY A 154 24.41 1.04 15.04
CA GLY A 154 23.90 1.21 16.40
C GLY A 154 25.00 1.32 17.46
N ALA A 155 24.61 1.70 18.67
CA ALA A 155 25.53 1.89 19.79
C ALA A 155 26.37 0.62 20.07
N SER A 156 27.62 0.84 20.46
CA SER A 156 28.59 -0.23 20.74
C SER A 156 28.93 -1.06 19.49
N SER A 157 28.94 -0.46 18.31
CA SER A 157 29.34 -1.14 17.07
C SER A 157 30.80 -1.63 17.11
N SER A 158 31.64 -0.95 17.90
CA SER A 158 33.06 -1.27 18.08
C SER A 158 33.36 -2.59 18.79
N ILE A 159 32.39 -3.14 19.54
CA ILE A 159 32.55 -4.43 20.24
C ILE A 159 31.91 -5.59 19.49
N ILE A 160 31.32 -5.34 18.32
CA ILE A 160 30.82 -6.42 17.47
C ILE A 160 32.03 -7.19 16.93
N ASN A 161 32.02 -8.50 17.12
CA ASN A 161 33.14 -9.37 16.82
C ASN A 161 32.81 -10.43 15.74
N SER A 162 31.68 -10.30 15.05
CA SER A 162 31.36 -11.12 13.88
C SER A 162 30.39 -10.43 12.93
N GLY A 163 30.52 -10.74 11.64
CA GLY A 163 29.57 -10.37 10.60
C GLY A 163 28.16 -10.84 10.94
N ASP A 164 28.02 -12.12 11.33
CA ASP A 164 26.73 -12.70 11.72
C ASP A 164 25.98 -11.89 12.80
N THR A 165 26.69 -11.46 13.84
CA THR A 165 26.08 -10.67 14.93
C THR A 165 25.62 -9.31 14.43
N ALA A 166 26.42 -8.65 13.60
CA ALA A 166 26.07 -7.35 13.03
C ALA A 166 24.97 -7.45 11.95
N CYS A 167 24.88 -8.59 11.25
CA CYS A 167 24.02 -8.80 10.10
C CYS A 167 22.73 -9.56 10.39
N THR A 168 22.41 -9.73 11.67
CA THR A 168 21.14 -10.29 12.13
C THR A 168 20.09 -9.18 12.28
N ALA A 169 18.94 -9.36 11.61
CA ALA A 169 17.77 -8.50 11.71
C ALA A 169 16.69 -9.13 12.60
N GLU A 170 16.85 -9.03 13.92
CA GLU A 170 15.83 -9.45 14.90
C GLU A 170 15.09 -8.27 15.53
N PRO A 171 13.78 -8.41 15.84
CA PRO A 171 12.96 -7.33 16.41
C PRO A 171 13.51 -6.73 17.71
N ALA A 172 14.10 -7.55 18.60
CA ALA A 172 14.61 -7.10 19.88
C ALA A 172 16.12 -6.83 19.86
N ASN A 173 16.90 -7.75 19.26
CA ASN A 173 18.36 -7.75 19.39
C ASN A 173 19.12 -7.48 18.08
N GLY A 174 18.40 -7.32 16.96
CA GLY A 174 19.01 -7.12 15.65
C GLY A 174 19.87 -5.86 15.60
N LYS A 175 21.05 -5.98 14.99
CA LYS A 175 22.04 -4.91 14.87
C LYS A 175 21.89 -4.09 13.58
N ILE A 176 21.09 -4.57 12.64
CA ILE A 176 20.68 -3.79 11.45
C ILE A 176 19.63 -2.76 11.87
N LYS A 177 20.08 -1.52 12.14
CA LYS A 177 19.21 -0.39 12.50
C LYS A 177 19.05 0.65 11.38
N THR A 178 19.86 0.56 10.33
CA THR A 178 19.84 1.48 9.19
C THR A 178 19.89 0.72 7.88
N LEU A 179 19.45 1.35 6.79
CA LEU A 179 19.57 0.75 5.46
C LEU A 179 21.02 0.61 5.03
N LEU A 180 21.91 1.54 5.44
CA LEU A 180 23.33 1.41 5.13
C LEU A 180 23.99 0.23 5.86
N ALA A 181 23.60 -0.07 7.09
CA ALA A 181 24.07 -1.29 7.77
C ALA A 181 23.63 -2.55 7.03
N ALA A 182 22.38 -2.60 6.57
CA ALA A 182 21.87 -3.72 5.77
C ALA A 182 22.65 -3.87 4.46
N MET A 183 22.94 -2.76 3.77
CA MET A 183 23.77 -2.78 2.56
C MET A 183 25.18 -3.30 2.84
N SER A 184 25.83 -2.82 3.91
CA SER A 184 27.15 -3.33 4.30
C SER A 184 27.13 -4.84 4.55
N CYS A 185 26.11 -5.37 5.21
CA CYS A 185 25.99 -6.80 5.45
C CYS A 185 25.90 -7.67 4.20
N ILE A 186 25.38 -7.12 3.10
CA ILE A 186 25.24 -7.88 1.84
C ILE A 186 26.48 -7.66 0.96
N TYR A 187 27.07 -6.46 1.00
CA TYR A 187 27.95 -5.98 -0.05
C TYR A 187 29.39 -5.72 0.37
N GLN A 188 29.66 -5.63 1.67
CA GLN A 188 30.99 -5.40 2.15
C GLN A 188 31.82 -6.68 2.03
N GLY A 189 32.96 -6.60 1.34
CA GLY A 189 33.92 -7.69 1.32
C GLY A 189 34.51 -7.99 2.71
N GLU A 190 35.12 -9.16 2.82
CA GLU A 190 35.78 -9.66 4.03
C GLU A 190 37.29 -9.80 3.80
N GLN A 191 38.08 -9.63 4.88
CA GLN A 191 39.53 -9.85 4.82
C GLN A 191 39.87 -11.26 4.35
N SER A 192 41.10 -11.43 3.84
CA SER A 192 41.62 -12.73 3.37
C SER A 192 40.85 -13.31 2.17
N CYS A 193 40.26 -12.44 1.34
CA CYS A 193 39.58 -12.80 0.10
C CYS A 193 38.38 -13.74 0.29
N GLN A 194 37.78 -13.79 1.48
CA GLN A 194 36.65 -14.70 1.75
C GLN A 194 35.38 -14.26 0.98
N ALA A 195 35.25 -12.96 0.73
CA ALA A 195 34.29 -12.40 -0.21
C ALA A 195 34.84 -11.07 -0.76
N GLU A 196 34.92 -10.93 -2.08
CA GLU A 196 35.43 -9.73 -2.75
C GLU A 196 34.49 -9.29 -3.87
N ASP A 197 34.45 -7.97 -4.12
CA ASP A 197 33.73 -7.36 -5.24
C ASP A 197 32.25 -7.81 -5.39
N ILE A 198 31.58 -8.10 -4.27
CA ILE A 198 30.22 -8.69 -4.26
C ILE A 198 29.23 -7.79 -5.01
N CYS A 199 29.36 -6.48 -4.81
CA CYS A 199 28.41 -5.48 -5.30
C CYS A 199 28.95 -4.64 -6.45
N PHE A 200 30.25 -4.35 -6.43
CA PHE A 200 30.94 -3.60 -7.47
C PHE A 200 32.40 -4.03 -7.54
N LYS A 201 33.01 -3.92 -8.73
CA LYS A 201 34.42 -4.27 -8.93
C LYS A 201 35.36 -3.21 -8.38
N GLY A 202 36.48 -3.65 -7.83
CA GLY A 202 37.54 -2.78 -7.32
C GLY A 202 37.16 -2.12 -5.99
N GLN A 203 36.46 -2.85 -5.11
CA GLN A 203 36.33 -2.42 -3.72
C GLN A 203 37.71 -2.32 -3.09
N THR A 204 37.95 -1.24 -2.35
CA THR A 204 39.27 -0.99 -1.76
C THR A 204 39.60 -2.10 -0.75
N ALA A 205 40.71 -2.81 -0.93
CA ALA A 205 41.10 -3.95 -0.09
C ALA A 205 41.29 -3.60 1.40
N ALA A 206 41.58 -2.33 1.74
CA ALA A 206 41.64 -1.86 3.13
C ALA A 206 40.24 -1.58 3.73
N ASN A 207 39.22 -1.44 2.88
CA ASN A 207 37.84 -1.12 3.23
C ASN A 207 36.97 -2.39 3.14
N VAL A 208 37.40 -3.40 3.89
CA VAL A 208 36.70 -4.66 4.08
C VAL A 208 36.46 -4.89 5.57
N TRP A 209 35.60 -5.84 5.89
CA TRP A 209 35.39 -6.28 7.26
C TRP A 209 36.58 -7.09 7.77
N ALA A 210 37.10 -6.75 8.95
CA ALA A 210 38.12 -7.56 9.60
C ALA A 210 37.56 -8.86 10.19
N ASN A 211 38.29 -9.96 10.04
CA ASN A 211 37.87 -11.24 10.63
C ASN A 211 37.82 -11.12 12.16
N GLY A 212 36.66 -11.44 12.74
CA GLY A 212 36.44 -11.30 14.18
C GLY A 212 36.33 -9.85 14.68
N GLY A 213 36.26 -8.87 13.77
CA GLY A 213 36.31 -7.45 14.08
C GLY A 213 34.99 -6.71 13.90
N ALA A 214 35.00 -5.43 14.26
CA ALA A 214 33.86 -4.53 14.11
C ALA A 214 33.58 -4.20 12.63
N PRO A 215 32.33 -3.83 12.29
CA PRO A 215 32.00 -3.29 10.97
C PRO A 215 32.88 -2.10 10.60
N ASN A 216 33.29 -2.01 9.34
CA ASN A 216 34.15 -0.94 8.84
C ASN A 216 33.32 0.18 8.19
N VAL A 217 33.22 1.32 8.87
CA VAL A 217 32.46 2.48 8.39
C VAL A 217 32.98 3.02 7.05
N THR A 218 34.28 2.93 6.77
CA THR A 218 34.85 3.42 5.50
C THR A 218 34.36 2.57 4.33
N ALA A 219 34.22 1.25 4.54
CA ALA A 219 33.63 0.35 3.56
C ALA A 219 32.15 0.67 3.31
N ALA A 220 31.38 0.91 4.38
CA ALA A 220 29.99 1.33 4.26
C ALA A 220 29.85 2.62 3.42
N LYS A 221 30.71 3.61 3.68
CA LYS A 221 30.75 4.87 2.92
C LYS A 221 31.10 4.64 1.45
N GLU A 222 32.07 3.78 1.16
CA GLU A 222 32.46 3.43 -0.21
C GLU A 222 31.31 2.78 -0.99
N ILE A 223 30.63 1.80 -0.37
CA ILE A 223 29.46 1.12 -0.95
C ILE A 223 28.34 2.14 -1.23
N ALA A 224 28.00 2.99 -0.26
CA ALA A 224 26.97 4.01 -0.45
C ALA A 224 27.35 5.01 -1.56
N GLY A 225 28.63 5.41 -1.61
CA GLY A 225 29.16 6.35 -2.59
C GLY A 225 29.08 5.85 -4.04
N LYS A 226 28.92 4.54 -4.28
CA LYS A 226 28.64 4.00 -5.61
C LYS A 226 27.20 4.21 -6.06
N CYS A 227 26.27 4.32 -5.11
CA CYS A 227 24.85 4.43 -5.39
C CYS A 227 24.35 5.88 -5.31
N THR A 228 24.93 6.68 -4.42
CA THR A 228 24.39 8.01 -4.07
C THR A 228 25.46 8.95 -3.52
N THR A 229 25.09 10.22 -3.37
CA THR A 229 25.89 11.30 -2.79
C THR A 229 25.03 12.09 -1.79
N ASP A 230 25.64 12.90 -0.92
CA ASP A 230 24.89 13.78 -0.01
C ASP A 230 23.99 14.79 -0.76
N GLU A 231 24.39 15.15 -1.98
CA GLU A 231 23.63 16.06 -2.86
C GLU A 231 22.54 15.35 -3.68
N HIS A 232 22.33 14.04 -3.49
CA HIS A 232 21.41 13.27 -4.31
C HIS A 232 19.97 13.75 -4.11
N LYS A 233 19.40 14.33 -5.17
CA LYS A 233 18.03 14.82 -5.20
C LYS A 233 17.20 13.93 -6.10
N GLN A 234 16.52 12.94 -5.53
CA GLN A 234 15.45 12.23 -6.22
C GLN A 234 14.08 12.67 -5.71
N LYS A 235 13.21 13.05 -6.65
CA LYS A 235 11.79 13.17 -6.36
C LYS A 235 11.27 11.76 -6.09
N THR A 236 10.90 11.50 -4.85
CA THR A 236 10.32 10.21 -4.46
C THR A 236 8.82 10.36 -4.26
N THR A 237 8.08 9.30 -4.59
CA THR A 237 6.65 9.21 -4.32
C THR A 237 6.39 8.00 -3.44
N TYR A 238 5.22 7.99 -2.78
CA TYR A 238 4.77 6.81 -2.04
C TYR A 238 4.80 5.53 -2.92
N HIS A 239 4.34 5.64 -4.16
CA HIS A 239 4.34 4.53 -5.11
C HIS A 239 5.76 4.00 -5.36
N THR A 240 6.71 4.89 -5.61
CA THR A 240 8.12 4.54 -5.83
C THR A 240 8.72 3.81 -4.63
N ILE A 241 8.47 4.32 -3.41
CA ILE A 241 8.95 3.68 -2.17
C ILE A 241 8.33 2.28 -2.00
N ARG A 242 7.01 2.16 -2.20
CA ARG A 242 6.32 0.85 -2.12
C ARG A 242 6.83 -0.15 -3.13
N GLN A 243 7.07 0.29 -4.36
CA GLN A 243 7.62 -0.57 -5.39
C GLN A 243 9.03 -1.04 -5.04
N ALA A 244 9.88 -0.17 -4.51
CA ALA A 244 11.21 -0.54 -4.03
C ALA A 244 11.14 -1.58 -2.91
N LEU A 245 10.30 -1.36 -1.90
CA LEU A 245 10.09 -2.32 -0.80
C LEU A 245 9.58 -3.68 -1.30
N ASN A 246 8.60 -3.69 -2.21
CA ASN A 246 8.08 -4.92 -2.79
C ASN A 246 9.13 -5.64 -3.63
N THR A 247 10.01 -4.90 -4.31
CA THR A 247 11.12 -5.49 -5.07
C THR A 247 12.11 -6.17 -4.13
N ILE A 248 12.52 -5.49 -3.06
CA ILE A 248 13.41 -6.07 -2.04
C ILE A 248 12.78 -7.31 -1.42
N ALA A 249 11.50 -7.25 -1.02
CA ALA A 249 10.81 -8.38 -0.41
C ALA A 249 10.79 -9.64 -1.30
N ARG A 250 10.73 -9.47 -2.63
CA ARG A 250 10.79 -10.59 -3.59
C ARG A 250 12.19 -11.18 -3.77
N LEU A 251 13.24 -10.41 -3.45
CA LEU A 251 14.63 -10.87 -3.51
C LEU A 251 15.05 -11.64 -2.25
N VAL A 252 14.29 -11.53 -1.16
CA VAL A 252 14.54 -12.29 0.07
C VAL A 252 14.16 -13.76 -0.16
N THR A 253 15.15 -14.65 -0.03
CA THR A 253 14.95 -16.10 -0.09
C THR A 253 14.91 -16.70 1.30
N THR A 254 13.99 -17.65 1.55
CA THR A 254 13.99 -18.44 2.78
C THR A 254 14.79 -19.72 2.58
N LYS A 255 15.68 -20.03 3.52
CA LYS A 255 16.34 -21.34 3.60
C LYS A 255 15.59 -22.17 4.64
N SER A 256 15.14 -23.37 4.27
CA SER A 256 14.42 -24.28 5.18
C SER A 256 15.24 -24.56 6.43
N GLY A 257 14.68 -24.28 7.63
CA GLY A 257 15.30 -24.59 8.92
C GLY A 257 15.27 -23.50 9.99
N SER A 258 14.69 -22.33 9.72
CA SER A 258 14.58 -21.26 10.74
C SER A 258 13.26 -20.50 10.58
N THR A 259 12.26 -20.95 11.32
CA THR A 259 11.08 -20.18 11.75
C THR A 259 11.11 -20.06 13.25
#